data_AF-A0A4Q6AWT5-F1
#
_entry.id   AF-A0A4Q6AWT5-F1
#
_cell.length_a   1.000
_cell.length_b   1.000
_cell.length_c   1.000
_cell.angle_alpha   90.00
_cell.angle_beta   90.00
_cell.angle_gamma   90.00
#
_symmetry.space_group_name_H-M   'P 1'
#
loop_
_entity.id
_entity.type
_entity.pdbx_description
1 polymer ?
#
loop_
_entity_poly.entity_id
_entity_poly.type
_entity_poly.pdbx_seq_one_letter_code
_entity_poly.pdbx_strand_id
1 'polypeptide(L)'
;MRILLTTALSLGLLSCSTSGGSGSQGSSSSSKEKVIAIQGDLKSYEYMLPNGLTVVLTPNSKAPTTSIFHWVKVGSLHETPGITGIAHLFEHMMFRPLQKDAPTFDTLIRPLGGDINANTRYGATVYTTTVSNGKLGEALKLESDRFKKLVVTDDLLKVEREAVRSEYSMGIDSKPQMDLWFTLYSAGFPNHPYGWTIVGDRPDLDKISAKDCNAFFQKFYKPNNVGLFIAGDFDLEQAKAWVLANYGDWQKGENPTEPAPFKNKGLIKAEGKLTAQNRNLLLGYRLDPINEKNFTLFTLADHLIANSASSLAKGRLVYGEKLASSVSSFNTDYDFGL
;
A
#
# COMPACT_ATOMS: atom_id res chain seq x y z
N MET A 1 13.87 -4.44 -41.80
CA MET A 1 15.18 -5.11 -41.70
C MET A 1 14.97 -6.38 -40.88
N ARG A 2 15.02 -7.55 -41.54
CA ARG A 2 14.82 -8.88 -40.95
C ARG A 2 16.02 -9.24 -40.06
N ILE A 3 15.78 -9.84 -38.89
CA ILE A 3 16.66 -10.87 -38.33
C ILE A 3 15.78 -12.00 -37.75
N LEU A 4 16.01 -13.20 -38.30
CA LEU A 4 15.46 -14.52 -37.92
C LEU A 4 16.02 -14.97 -36.55
N LEU A 5 15.21 -15.57 -35.67
CA LEU A 5 14.97 -17.02 -35.49
C LEU A 5 16.19 -17.81 -34.99
N THR A 6 16.12 -18.42 -33.79
CA THR A 6 16.26 -19.89 -33.58
C THR A 6 16.03 -20.28 -32.11
N THR A 7 15.07 -21.18 -31.93
CA THR A 7 14.85 -22.06 -30.78
C THR A 7 15.90 -23.18 -30.76
N ALA A 8 16.40 -23.54 -29.57
CA ALA A 8 17.04 -24.83 -29.33
C ALA A 8 16.67 -25.33 -27.92
N LEU A 9 15.83 -26.36 -27.91
CA LEU A 9 15.46 -27.16 -26.74
C LEU A 9 16.49 -28.29 -26.64
N SER A 10 17.14 -28.47 -25.49
CA SER A 10 17.90 -29.70 -25.21
C SER A 10 17.60 -30.21 -23.80
N LEU A 11 17.01 -31.41 -23.76
CA LEU A 11 16.88 -32.26 -22.58
C LEU A 11 18.25 -32.90 -22.30
N GLY A 12 18.72 -32.82 -21.05
CA GLY A 12 19.83 -33.61 -20.55
C GLY A 12 19.49 -34.18 -19.18
N LEU A 13 19.02 -35.43 -19.15
CA LEU A 13 18.97 -36.26 -17.94
C LEU A 13 20.36 -36.89 -17.74
N LEU A 14 20.93 -36.74 -16.54
CA LEU A 14 22.04 -37.56 -16.06
C LEU A 14 21.88 -37.78 -14.56
N SER A 15 21.95 -39.05 -14.18
CA SER A 15 21.69 -39.64 -12.87
C SER A 15 22.95 -39.83 -12.02
N CYS A 16 22.76 -39.69 -10.70
CA CYS A 16 23.39 -40.36 -9.54
C CYS A 16 24.92 -40.44 -9.38
N SER A 17 25.39 -39.96 -8.21
CA SER A 17 26.08 -40.81 -7.22
C SER A 17 26.20 -40.12 -5.85
N THR A 18 25.90 -40.87 -4.80
CA THR A 18 26.05 -40.54 -3.38
C THR A 18 27.46 -40.81 -2.87
N SER A 19 28.02 -39.93 -2.04
CA SER A 19 29.04 -40.28 -1.05
C SER A 19 28.88 -39.41 0.18
N GLY A 20 28.63 -40.04 1.33
CA GLY A 20 28.43 -39.40 2.62
C GLY A 20 29.73 -38.88 3.25
N GLY A 21 29.59 -37.81 4.01
CA GLY A 21 30.59 -37.29 4.94
C GLY A 21 29.88 -36.56 6.06
N SER A 22 29.88 -37.14 7.26
CA SER A 22 29.33 -36.58 8.48
C SER A 22 30.20 -35.42 8.97
N GLY A 23 29.62 -34.23 9.09
CA GLY A 23 30.23 -33.08 9.74
C GLY A 23 29.16 -32.28 10.46
N SER A 24 29.13 -32.37 11.78
CA SER A 24 28.28 -31.55 12.64
C SER A 24 28.72 -30.09 12.60
N GLN A 25 27.85 -29.20 12.12
CA GLN A 25 27.93 -27.78 12.45
C GLN A 25 26.54 -27.25 12.76
N GLY A 26 26.43 -26.59 13.91
CA GLY A 26 25.20 -25.99 14.40
C GLY A 26 24.64 -25.00 13.39
N SER A 27 23.38 -25.19 13.03
CA SER A 27 22.66 -24.29 12.13
C SER A 27 22.22 -23.06 12.93
N SER A 28 22.93 -21.96 12.79
CA SER A 28 22.32 -20.64 12.92
C SER A 28 21.46 -20.44 11.68
N SER A 29 20.13 -20.44 11.85
CA SER A 29 19.20 -20.20 10.75
C SER A 29 19.20 -18.72 10.38
N SER A 30 20.20 -18.26 9.63
CA SER A 30 20.04 -17.01 8.88
C SER A 30 19.15 -17.32 7.67
N SER A 31 18.05 -16.59 7.54
CA SER A 31 17.22 -16.61 6.34
C SER A 31 18.10 -16.30 5.14
N LYS A 32 18.17 -17.21 4.16
CA LYS A 32 18.97 -17.00 2.95
C LYS A 32 18.45 -15.79 2.18
N GLU A 33 19.29 -14.77 2.05
CA GLU A 33 19.08 -13.61 1.20
C GLU A 33 18.85 -14.05 -0.24
N LYS A 34 17.85 -13.43 -0.89
CA LYS A 34 17.47 -13.73 -2.28
C LYS A 34 17.50 -12.44 -3.09
N VAL A 35 18.14 -12.48 -4.27
CA VAL A 35 17.97 -11.43 -5.27
C VAL A 35 16.61 -11.63 -5.93
N ILE A 36 15.74 -10.62 -5.84
CA ILE A 36 14.32 -10.75 -6.24
C ILE A 36 13.92 -9.97 -7.48
N ALA A 37 14.70 -8.95 -7.85
CA ALA A 37 14.46 -8.17 -9.05
C ALA A 37 15.76 -7.61 -9.62
N ILE A 38 15.81 -7.55 -10.95
CA ILE A 38 16.84 -6.83 -11.71
C ILE A 38 16.09 -5.91 -12.69
N GLN A 39 16.15 -4.60 -12.45
CA GLN A 39 15.59 -3.60 -13.38
C GLN A 39 16.73 -2.73 -13.92
N GLY A 40 17.18 -3.05 -15.13
CA GLY A 40 18.46 -2.56 -15.64
C GLY A 40 19.60 -3.06 -14.74
N ASP A 41 20.42 -2.12 -14.22
CA ASP A 41 21.55 -2.45 -13.34
C ASP A 41 21.18 -2.51 -11.84
N LEU A 42 19.94 -2.17 -11.48
CA LEU A 42 19.49 -2.15 -10.09
C LEU A 42 19.20 -3.58 -9.61
N LYS A 43 19.75 -3.94 -8.46
CA LYS A 43 19.51 -5.23 -7.79
C LYS A 43 18.77 -5.01 -6.48
N SER A 44 17.70 -5.78 -6.27
CA SER A 44 16.95 -5.79 -5.02
C SER A 44 17.24 -7.08 -4.24
N TYR A 45 17.54 -6.93 -2.95
CA TYR A 45 17.89 -7.99 -2.02
C TYR A 45 16.76 -8.16 -0.99
N GLU A 46 16.12 -9.32 -0.98
CA GLU A 46 15.08 -9.67 -0.02
C GLU A 46 15.63 -10.61 1.05
N TYR A 47 15.27 -10.34 2.30
CA TYR A 47 15.47 -11.25 3.43
C TYR A 47 14.36 -11.04 4.47
N MET A 48 14.26 -11.97 5.43
CA MET A 48 13.26 -11.91 6.48
C MET A 48 13.93 -12.00 7.85
N LEU A 49 13.66 -11.04 8.74
CA LEU A 49 14.15 -11.12 10.12
C LEU A 49 13.45 -12.26 10.88
N PRO A 50 14.05 -12.83 11.94
CA PRO A 50 13.44 -13.90 12.74
C PRO A 50 12.05 -13.57 13.32
N ASN A 51 11.75 -12.28 13.53
CA ASN A 51 10.44 -11.81 13.98
C ASN A 51 9.38 -11.73 12.87
N GLY A 52 9.72 -12.06 11.63
CA GLY A 52 8.83 -12.09 10.48
C GLY A 52 8.78 -10.81 9.65
N LEU A 53 9.60 -9.79 9.96
CA LEU A 53 9.70 -8.59 9.12
C LEU A 53 10.37 -8.94 7.79
N THR A 54 9.64 -8.79 6.69
CA THR A 54 10.21 -8.85 5.33
C THR A 54 10.91 -7.54 5.02
N VAL A 55 12.16 -7.63 4.55
CA VAL A 55 13.00 -6.48 4.21
C VAL A 55 13.46 -6.61 2.77
N VAL A 56 13.31 -5.54 2.00
CA VAL A 56 13.82 -5.42 0.63
C VAL A 56 14.76 -4.21 0.56
N LEU A 57 16.02 -4.45 0.21
CA LEU A 57 17.03 -3.41 0.04
C LEU A 57 17.39 -3.27 -1.44
N THR A 58 17.37 -2.06 -1.97
CA THR A 58 17.76 -1.74 -3.35
C THR A 58 18.79 -0.61 -3.35
N PRO A 59 20.08 -0.93 -3.14
CA PRO A 59 21.16 0.06 -3.23
C PRO A 59 21.18 0.73 -4.61
N ASN A 60 21.24 2.06 -4.63
CA ASN A 60 21.24 2.89 -5.82
C ASN A 60 21.95 4.22 -5.55
N SER A 61 23.20 4.33 -5.99
CA SER A 61 24.04 5.53 -5.80
C SER A 61 23.83 6.62 -6.87
N LYS A 62 22.77 6.54 -7.70
CA LYS A 62 22.51 7.52 -8.77
C LYS A 62 22.00 8.87 -8.25
N ALA A 63 21.44 8.90 -7.05
CA ALA A 63 20.96 10.11 -6.40
C ALA A 63 21.38 10.10 -4.92
N PRO A 64 21.76 11.24 -4.33
CA PRO A 64 22.25 11.32 -2.95
C PRO A 64 21.11 11.32 -1.92
N THR A 65 20.14 10.43 -2.10
CA THR A 65 18.96 10.29 -1.24
C THR A 65 18.65 8.82 -0.99
N THR A 66 17.95 8.53 0.09
CA THR A 66 17.40 7.20 0.38
C THR A 66 15.94 7.31 0.80
N SER A 67 15.09 6.51 0.17
CA SER A 67 13.68 6.39 0.49
C SER A 67 13.41 5.09 1.23
N ILE A 68 12.62 5.19 2.30
CA ILE A 68 12.17 4.11 3.16
C ILE A 68 10.65 4.02 2.99
N PHE A 69 10.15 2.82 2.74
CA PHE A 69 8.73 2.53 2.65
C PHE A 69 8.37 1.44 3.65
N HIS A 70 7.37 1.71 4.47
CA HIS A 70 6.72 0.70 5.29
C HIS A 70 5.36 0.39 4.69
N TRP A 71 5.21 -0.82 4.18
CA TRP A 71 3.93 -1.34 3.69
C TRP A 71 3.30 -2.15 4.81
N VAL A 72 2.31 -1.58 5.48
CA VAL A 72 1.52 -2.29 6.49
C VAL A 72 0.36 -2.96 5.78
N LYS A 73 0.22 -4.27 5.95
CA LYS A 73 -0.89 -5.03 5.36
C LYS A 73 -2.15 -4.84 6.21
N VAL A 74 -2.66 -3.61 6.17
CA VAL A 74 -3.91 -3.17 6.82
C VAL A 74 -4.44 -1.98 6.04
N GLY A 75 -5.75 -1.82 5.97
CA GLY A 75 -6.39 -0.69 5.33
C GLY A 75 -7.89 -0.74 5.58
N SER A 76 -8.68 0.01 4.82
CA SER A 76 -10.13 0.09 5.06
C SER A 76 -10.86 -1.25 4.89
N LEU A 77 -10.25 -2.22 4.18
CA LEU A 77 -10.75 -3.60 4.06
C LEU A 77 -10.79 -4.34 5.41
N HIS A 78 -9.94 -3.94 6.36
CA HIS A 78 -9.76 -4.60 7.66
C HIS A 78 -10.62 -3.97 8.77
N GLU A 79 -11.47 -3.02 8.41
CA GLU A 79 -12.33 -2.29 9.34
C GLU A 79 -13.61 -3.06 9.65
N THR A 80 -14.25 -2.70 10.75
CA THR A 80 -15.52 -3.27 11.18
C THR A 80 -16.63 -2.23 11.07
N PRO A 81 -17.87 -2.63 10.72
CA PRO A 81 -19.01 -1.71 10.73
C PRO A 81 -19.14 -0.97 12.06
N GLY A 82 -19.37 0.34 12.03
CA GLY A 82 -19.43 1.18 13.22
C GLY A 82 -18.09 1.81 13.64
N ILE A 83 -16.98 1.37 13.04
CA ILE A 83 -15.61 1.86 13.30
C ILE A 83 -14.87 2.00 11.94
N THR A 84 -15.57 2.49 10.91
CA THR A 84 -14.98 2.75 9.60
C THR A 84 -14.09 4.00 9.61
N GLY A 85 -13.07 4.03 8.76
CA GLY A 85 -12.10 5.13 8.67
C GLY A 85 -10.98 5.09 9.70
N ILE A 86 -10.95 4.10 10.61
CA ILE A 86 -9.89 3.95 11.60
C ILE A 86 -8.51 3.74 10.97
N ALA A 87 -8.40 3.05 9.83
CA ALA A 87 -7.12 2.85 9.16
C ALA A 87 -6.52 4.18 8.68
N HIS A 88 -7.35 5.01 8.05
CA HIS A 88 -6.94 6.34 7.59
C HIS A 88 -6.70 7.30 8.77
N LEU A 89 -7.55 7.28 9.78
CA LEU A 89 -7.33 8.07 10.99
C LEU A 89 -6.01 7.70 11.69
N PHE A 90 -5.68 6.41 11.74
CA PHE A 90 -4.44 5.93 12.34
C PHE A 90 -3.19 6.31 11.52
N GLU A 91 -3.32 6.42 10.20
CA GLU A 91 -2.29 6.99 9.33
C GLU A 91 -1.84 8.37 9.82
N HIS A 92 -2.80 9.26 10.11
CA HIS A 92 -2.53 10.60 10.65
C HIS A 92 -1.82 10.53 12.00
N MET A 93 -2.22 9.61 12.88
CA MET A 93 -1.61 9.43 14.21
C MET A 93 -0.12 9.08 14.14
N MET A 94 0.33 8.36 13.11
CA MET A 94 1.72 7.91 12.95
C MET A 94 2.71 9.05 12.64
N PHE A 95 2.22 10.27 12.44
CA PHE A 95 3.04 11.47 12.31
C PHE A 95 3.14 12.29 13.59
N ARG A 96 2.39 11.90 14.62
CA ARG A 96 2.22 12.67 15.85
C ARG A 96 3.26 12.27 16.89
N PRO A 97 3.49 13.12 17.90
CA PRO A 97 4.51 12.87 18.91
C PRO A 97 4.26 11.55 19.65
N LEU A 98 5.32 10.81 19.94
CA LEU A 98 5.23 9.53 20.68
C LEU A 98 4.89 9.74 22.17
N GLN A 99 5.10 10.94 22.68
CA GLN A 99 4.76 11.34 24.03
C GLN A 99 4.41 12.82 24.04
N LYS A 100 3.75 13.27 25.11
CA LYS A 100 3.43 14.68 25.31
C LYS A 100 4.69 15.54 25.22
N ASP A 101 4.58 16.67 24.53
CA ASP A 101 5.63 17.68 24.32
C ASP A 101 6.85 17.22 23.50
N ALA A 102 6.87 15.99 22.96
CA ALA A 102 7.87 15.58 21.99
C ALA A 102 7.61 16.22 20.60
N PRO A 103 8.63 16.36 19.75
CA PRO A 103 8.45 16.81 18.38
C PRO A 103 7.58 15.82 17.57
N THR A 104 6.89 16.34 16.54
CA THR A 104 6.22 15.50 15.55
C THR A 104 7.24 14.74 14.71
N PHE A 105 6.82 13.64 14.08
CA PHE A 105 7.71 12.86 13.20
C PHE A 105 8.30 13.73 12.07
N ASP A 106 7.48 14.59 11.47
CA ASP A 106 7.91 15.60 10.49
C ASP A 106 9.05 16.48 11.01
N THR A 107 8.93 16.98 12.24
CA THR A 107 9.93 17.85 12.86
C THR A 107 11.26 17.11 13.11
N LEU A 108 11.20 15.79 13.32
CA LEU A 108 12.39 14.95 13.50
C LEU A 108 13.07 14.60 12.17
N ILE A 109 12.31 14.46 11.08
CA ILE A 109 12.84 14.10 9.76
C ILE A 109 13.39 15.32 8.99
N ARG A 110 12.78 16.51 9.11
CA ARG A 110 13.24 17.72 8.39
C ARG A 110 14.75 18.00 8.54
N PRO A 111 15.37 17.92 9.74
CA PRO A 111 16.81 18.12 9.90
C PRO A 111 17.69 17.10 9.16
N LEU A 112 17.13 15.94 8.77
CA LEU A 112 17.78 14.93 7.95
C LEU A 112 17.72 15.27 6.44
N GLY A 113 17.26 16.48 6.09
CA GLY A 113 16.98 16.90 4.73
C GLY A 113 15.89 16.03 4.10
N GLY A 114 14.94 15.58 4.91
CA GLY A 114 13.96 14.57 4.53
C GLY A 114 12.55 15.11 4.34
N ASP A 115 11.77 14.31 3.61
CA ASP A 115 10.35 14.52 3.33
C ASP A 115 9.58 13.25 3.68
N ILE A 116 8.34 13.41 4.12
CA ILE A 116 7.50 12.32 4.60
C ILE A 116 6.14 12.34 3.94
N ASN A 117 5.54 11.17 3.78
CA ASN A 117 4.17 11.04 3.31
C ASN A 117 3.57 9.72 3.79
N ALA A 118 2.26 9.57 3.65
CA ALA A 118 1.60 8.29 3.76
C ALA A 118 0.34 8.27 2.90
N ASN A 119 -0.18 7.06 2.69
CA ASN A 119 -1.49 6.88 2.09
C ASN A 119 -2.13 5.58 2.57
N THR A 120 -3.43 5.63 2.83
CA THR A 120 -4.25 4.46 3.15
C THR A 120 -5.03 3.99 1.92
N ARG A 121 -5.07 2.68 1.72
CA ARG A 121 -5.81 1.97 0.67
C ARG A 121 -6.79 1.00 1.33
N TYR A 122 -7.53 0.23 0.53
CA TYR A 122 -8.32 -0.86 1.10
C TYR A 122 -7.45 -1.93 1.76
N GLY A 123 -6.42 -2.45 1.09
CA GLY A 123 -5.59 -3.55 1.60
C GLY A 123 -4.28 -3.16 2.28
N ALA A 124 -3.88 -1.89 2.22
CA ALA A 124 -2.56 -1.47 2.71
C ALA A 124 -2.54 0.00 3.15
N THR A 125 -1.70 0.31 4.15
CA THR A 125 -1.30 1.66 4.54
C THR A 125 0.19 1.75 4.34
N VAL A 126 0.61 2.73 3.54
CA VAL A 126 2.02 2.89 3.15
C VAL A 126 2.54 4.18 3.75
N TYR A 127 3.65 4.09 4.46
CA TYR A 127 4.39 5.25 4.98
C TYR A 127 5.67 5.40 4.20
N THR A 128 6.00 6.63 3.81
CA THR A 128 7.20 6.93 3.02
C THR A 128 8.00 8.00 3.70
N THR A 129 9.32 7.78 3.80
CA THR A 129 10.27 8.76 4.30
C THR A 129 11.47 8.78 3.39
N THR A 130 11.78 9.94 2.83
CA THR A 130 13.00 10.14 2.04
C THR A 130 13.95 11.01 2.84
N VAL A 131 15.23 10.66 2.90
CA VAL A 131 16.26 11.42 3.60
C VAL A 131 17.49 11.62 2.72
N SER A 132 18.32 12.60 3.07
CA SER A 132 19.60 12.84 2.41
C SER A 132 20.61 11.70 2.66
N ASN A 133 21.63 11.60 1.81
CA ASN A 133 22.72 10.63 1.96
C ASN A 133 23.32 10.64 3.39
N GLY A 134 23.68 9.46 3.89
CA GLY A 134 24.27 9.27 5.22
C GLY A 134 23.27 9.34 6.38
N LYS A 135 21.99 9.64 6.13
CA LYS A 135 20.96 9.77 7.18
C LYS A 135 20.09 8.53 7.39
N LEU A 136 20.31 7.45 6.62
CA LEU A 136 19.51 6.22 6.70
C LEU A 136 19.47 5.63 8.12
N GLY A 137 20.61 5.52 8.81
CA GLY A 137 20.66 4.96 10.17
C GLY A 137 19.84 5.76 11.19
N GLU A 138 19.90 7.09 11.13
CA GLU A 138 19.11 8.00 11.98
C GLU A 138 17.61 7.87 11.66
N ALA A 139 17.25 7.85 10.37
CA ALA A 139 15.87 7.70 9.92
C ALA A 139 15.27 6.35 10.34
N LEU A 140 16.00 5.24 10.21
CA LEU A 140 15.52 3.91 10.61
C LEU A 140 15.22 3.82 12.10
N LYS A 141 15.98 4.53 12.93
CA LYS A 141 15.70 4.62 14.37
C LYS A 141 14.37 5.32 14.63
N LEU A 142 14.19 6.52 14.06
CA LEU A 142 12.95 7.30 14.20
C LEU A 142 11.73 6.53 13.67
N GLU A 143 11.87 5.88 12.52
CA GLU A 143 10.86 5.01 11.93
C GLU A 143 10.50 3.86 12.88
N SER A 144 11.49 3.13 13.38
CA SER A 144 11.24 2.01 14.28
C SER A 144 10.56 2.44 15.58
N ASP A 145 10.84 3.65 16.07
CA ASP A 145 10.22 4.19 17.27
C ASP A 145 8.72 4.41 17.06
N ARG A 146 8.28 5.03 15.95
CA ARG A 146 6.84 5.22 15.69
C ARG A 146 6.09 3.91 15.45
N PHE A 147 6.74 2.92 14.83
CA PHE A 147 6.16 1.59 14.60
C PHE A 147 6.08 0.71 15.85
N LYS A 148 6.86 1.01 16.90
CA LYS A 148 6.89 0.23 18.14
C LYS A 148 6.20 0.89 19.32
N LYS A 149 6.21 2.23 19.39
CA LYS A 149 5.99 2.96 20.65
C LYS A 149 4.84 3.97 20.60
N LEU A 150 4.14 4.12 19.47
CA LEU A 150 3.03 5.08 19.39
C LEU A 150 1.94 4.71 20.41
N VAL A 151 1.49 5.72 21.17
CA VAL A 151 0.37 5.62 22.10
C VAL A 151 -0.65 6.69 21.71
N VAL A 152 -1.87 6.26 21.40
CA VAL A 152 -2.96 7.19 21.07
C VAL A 152 -3.67 7.59 22.36
N THR A 153 -3.70 8.89 22.65
CA THR A 153 -4.46 9.49 23.76
C THR A 153 -5.75 10.10 23.25
N ASP A 154 -6.71 10.35 24.14
CA ASP A 154 -7.97 11.01 23.75
C ASP A 154 -7.75 12.43 23.22
N ASP A 155 -6.79 13.17 23.77
CA ASP A 155 -6.41 14.51 23.30
C ASP A 155 -5.86 14.45 21.88
N LEU A 156 -4.95 13.51 21.61
CA LEU A 156 -4.39 13.32 20.28
C LEU A 156 -5.49 12.95 19.29
N LEU A 157 -6.34 11.99 19.67
CA LEU A 157 -7.44 11.53 18.86
C LEU A 157 -8.41 12.66 18.49
N LYS A 158 -8.72 13.53 19.45
CA LYS A 158 -9.59 14.68 19.21
C LYS A 158 -9.03 15.61 18.14
N VAL A 159 -7.73 15.92 18.20
CA VAL A 159 -7.08 16.80 17.22
C VAL A 159 -7.12 16.21 15.82
N GLU A 160 -6.73 14.95 15.66
CA GLU A 160 -6.70 14.33 14.33
C GLU A 160 -8.10 14.07 13.77
N ARG A 161 -9.09 13.80 14.62
CA ARG A 161 -10.48 13.66 14.17
C ARG A 161 -10.97 14.94 13.48
N GLU A 162 -10.64 16.11 14.02
CA GLU A 162 -11.01 17.37 13.35
C GLU A 162 -10.26 17.59 12.03
N ALA A 163 -8.99 17.20 11.96
CA ALA A 163 -8.21 17.25 10.72
C ALA A 163 -8.84 16.36 9.63
N VAL A 164 -9.17 15.11 9.96
CA VAL A 164 -9.83 14.16 9.04
C VAL A 164 -11.22 14.64 8.65
N ARG A 165 -12.00 15.27 9.55
CA ARG A 165 -13.30 15.88 9.19
C ARG A 165 -13.15 17.01 8.17
N SER A 166 -12.12 17.84 8.31
CA SER A 166 -11.81 18.89 7.34
C SER A 166 -11.44 18.29 5.99
N GLU A 167 -10.59 17.26 5.99
CA GLU A 167 -10.23 16.51 4.78
C GLU A 167 -11.44 15.87 4.11
N TYR A 168 -12.33 15.21 4.87
CA TYR A 168 -13.58 14.66 4.34
C TYR A 168 -14.40 15.75 3.64
N SER A 169 -14.55 16.92 4.28
CA SER A 169 -15.36 18.02 3.73
C SER A 169 -14.75 18.55 2.42
N MET A 170 -13.43 18.71 2.36
CA MET A 170 -12.73 19.17 1.15
C MET A 170 -12.63 18.08 0.07
N GLY A 171 -12.43 16.84 0.47
CA GLY A 171 -12.12 15.72 -0.41
C GLY A 171 -13.35 15.03 -0.98
N ILE A 172 -14.45 15.02 -0.23
CA ILE A 172 -15.67 14.26 -0.55
C ILE A 172 -16.85 15.21 -0.76
N ASP A 173 -17.24 15.98 0.25
CA ASP A 173 -18.47 16.78 0.16
C ASP A 173 -18.41 17.86 -0.92
N SER A 174 -17.22 18.44 -1.14
CA SER A 174 -17.03 19.48 -2.16
C SER A 174 -16.91 18.94 -3.60
N LYS A 175 -16.88 17.62 -3.79
CA LYS A 175 -16.53 16.96 -5.05
C LYS A 175 -17.66 16.06 -5.57
N PRO A 176 -18.51 16.53 -6.49
CA PRO A 176 -19.65 15.76 -7.00
C PRO A 176 -19.25 14.40 -7.62
N GLN A 177 -18.05 14.27 -8.18
CA GLN A 177 -17.54 13.00 -8.70
C GLN A 177 -17.34 11.93 -7.63
N MET A 178 -17.08 12.33 -6.38
CA MET A 178 -16.93 11.39 -5.27
C MET A 178 -18.27 10.78 -4.87
N ASP A 179 -19.36 11.53 -4.96
CA ASP A 179 -20.72 11.00 -4.75
C ASP A 179 -21.03 9.87 -5.75
N LEU A 180 -20.66 10.05 -7.02
CA LEU A 180 -20.83 9.01 -8.05
C LEU A 180 -19.98 7.76 -7.75
N TRP A 181 -18.73 7.96 -7.34
CA TRP A 181 -17.84 6.87 -6.94
C TRP A 181 -18.43 6.09 -5.77
N PHE A 182 -18.81 6.76 -4.68
CA PHE A 182 -19.33 6.09 -3.49
C PHE A 182 -20.69 5.45 -3.72
N THR A 183 -21.55 6.06 -4.54
CA THR A 183 -22.81 5.43 -4.96
C THR A 183 -22.54 4.10 -5.67
N LEU A 184 -21.58 4.06 -6.60
CA LEU A 184 -21.22 2.84 -7.31
C LEU A 184 -20.64 1.78 -6.36
N TYR A 185 -19.70 2.15 -5.50
CA TYR A 185 -19.05 1.19 -4.60
C TYR A 185 -20.00 0.68 -3.51
N SER A 186 -20.78 1.55 -2.88
CA SER A 186 -21.75 1.16 -1.85
C SER A 186 -22.83 0.23 -2.41
N ALA A 187 -23.38 0.55 -3.59
CA ALA A 187 -24.32 -0.33 -4.27
C ALA A 187 -23.63 -1.60 -4.81
N GLY A 188 -22.38 -1.48 -5.22
CA GLY A 188 -21.55 -2.54 -5.78
C GLY A 188 -21.12 -3.60 -4.75
N PHE A 189 -20.94 -3.20 -3.50
CA PHE A 189 -20.39 -4.02 -2.42
C PHE A 189 -21.23 -3.92 -1.14
N PRO A 190 -22.53 -4.27 -1.19
CA PRO A 190 -23.40 -4.17 -0.02
C PRO A 190 -22.92 -5.11 1.08
N ASN A 191 -22.81 -4.57 2.30
CA ASN A 191 -22.32 -5.26 3.50
C ASN A 191 -20.88 -5.80 3.38
N HIS A 192 -20.06 -5.18 2.54
CA HIS A 192 -18.65 -5.55 2.37
C HIS A 192 -17.77 -4.30 2.52
N PRO A 193 -16.55 -4.39 3.08
CA PRO A 193 -15.71 -3.22 3.33
C PRO A 193 -15.41 -2.33 2.12
N TYR A 194 -15.36 -2.90 0.92
CA TYR A 194 -15.25 -2.12 -0.32
C TYR A 194 -16.42 -1.16 -0.58
N GLY A 195 -17.54 -1.32 0.13
CA GLY A 195 -18.73 -0.49 -0.02
C GLY A 195 -18.68 0.83 0.76
N TRP A 196 -17.76 0.98 1.72
CA TRP A 196 -17.56 2.24 2.45
C TRP A 196 -16.30 2.98 1.97
N THR A 197 -16.21 4.25 2.37
CA THR A 197 -15.09 5.11 1.98
C THR A 197 -13.87 4.80 2.82
N ILE A 198 -12.66 4.97 2.27
CA ILE A 198 -11.41 4.79 3.02
C ILE A 198 -11.31 5.77 4.20
N VAL A 199 -11.88 6.98 4.04
CA VAL A 199 -11.93 8.00 5.10
C VAL A 199 -12.93 7.61 6.20
N GLY A 200 -13.78 6.60 5.94
CA GLY A 200 -14.84 6.14 6.84
C GLY A 200 -16.14 6.93 6.71
N ASP A 201 -17.14 6.50 7.47
CA ASP A 201 -18.39 7.22 7.60
C ASP A 201 -18.30 8.24 8.75
N ARG A 202 -18.83 9.45 8.53
CA ARG A 202 -18.79 10.53 9.54
C ARG A 202 -19.29 10.09 10.93
N PRO A 203 -20.42 9.38 11.08
CA PRO A 203 -20.89 8.95 12.40
C PRO A 203 -20.01 7.90 13.06
N ASP A 204 -19.21 7.17 12.29
CA ASP A 204 -18.30 6.15 12.80
C ASP A 204 -17.01 6.79 13.30
N LEU A 205 -16.47 7.79 12.58
CA LEU A 205 -15.30 8.58 13.02
C LEU A 205 -15.50 9.18 14.42
N ASP A 206 -16.73 9.59 14.73
CA ASP A 206 -17.09 10.17 16.03
C ASP A 206 -17.11 9.15 17.17
N LYS A 207 -17.30 7.87 16.85
CA LYS A 207 -17.36 6.77 17.83
C LYS A 207 -16.00 6.13 18.10
N ILE A 208 -15.04 6.27 17.17
CA ILE A 208 -13.69 5.74 17.36
C ILE A 208 -13.11 6.31 18.66
N SER A 209 -12.70 5.43 19.57
CA SER A 209 -12.04 5.80 20.83
C SER A 209 -10.53 5.60 20.77
N ALA A 210 -9.78 6.20 21.70
CA ALA A 210 -8.34 5.97 21.77
C ALA A 210 -8.01 4.50 22.04
N LYS A 211 -8.89 3.81 22.79
CA LYS A 211 -8.78 2.35 23.01
C LYS A 211 -8.85 1.59 21.68
N ASP A 212 -9.76 1.96 20.77
CA ASP A 212 -9.88 1.31 19.46
C ASP A 212 -8.62 1.54 18.62
N CYS A 213 -8.08 2.78 18.61
CA CYS A 213 -6.83 3.08 17.92
C CYS A 213 -5.65 2.27 18.46
N ASN A 214 -5.51 2.17 19.79
CA ASN A 214 -4.43 1.38 20.39
C ASN A 214 -4.62 -0.12 20.13
N ALA A 215 -5.85 -0.64 20.14
CA ALA A 215 -6.13 -2.02 19.77
C ALA A 215 -5.81 -2.29 18.29
N PHE A 216 -6.13 -1.34 17.40
CA PHE A 216 -5.80 -1.38 15.99
C PHE A 216 -4.28 -1.42 15.78
N PHE A 217 -3.52 -0.55 16.47
CA PHE A 217 -2.06 -0.56 16.45
C PHE A 217 -1.49 -1.91 16.88
N GLN A 218 -1.93 -2.41 18.03
CA GLN A 218 -1.44 -3.68 18.58
C GLN A 218 -1.81 -4.89 17.72
N LYS A 219 -2.88 -4.82 16.94
CA LYS A 219 -3.28 -5.93 16.05
C LYS A 219 -2.50 -5.92 14.74
N PHE A 220 -2.36 -4.76 14.10
CA PHE A 220 -1.91 -4.69 12.70
C PHE A 220 -0.48 -4.20 12.51
N TYR A 221 0.08 -3.43 13.45
CA TYR A 221 1.43 -2.87 13.33
C TYR A 221 2.43 -3.80 14.03
N LYS A 222 2.71 -4.92 13.34
CA LYS A 222 3.59 -6.00 13.80
C LYS A 222 4.56 -6.38 12.69
N PRO A 223 5.79 -6.83 13.00
CA PRO A 223 6.81 -7.09 12.00
C PRO A 223 6.35 -8.09 10.93
N ASN A 224 5.62 -9.14 11.32
CA ASN A 224 5.04 -10.14 10.42
C ASN A 224 3.87 -9.64 9.55
N ASN A 225 3.43 -8.40 9.73
CA ASN A 225 2.39 -7.75 8.95
C ASN A 225 2.89 -6.47 8.24
N VAL A 226 4.21 -6.24 8.23
CA VAL A 226 4.86 -5.09 7.60
C VAL A 226 5.94 -5.58 6.63
N GLY A 227 6.03 -4.94 5.47
CA GLY A 227 7.18 -5.00 4.58
C GLY A 227 7.98 -3.71 4.65
N LEU A 228 9.29 -3.81 4.87
CA LEU A 228 10.23 -2.68 4.88
C LEU A 228 11.01 -2.65 3.57
N PHE A 229 10.82 -1.62 2.76
CA PHE A 229 11.50 -1.45 1.48
C PHE A 229 12.39 -0.21 1.54
N ILE A 230 13.67 -0.35 1.21
CA ILE A 230 14.64 0.75 1.27
C ILE A 230 15.37 0.83 -0.07
N ALA A 231 15.34 2.00 -0.71
CA ALA A 231 16.01 2.23 -1.99
C ALA A 231 16.75 3.57 -2.00
N GLY A 232 18.00 3.58 -2.47
CA GLY A 232 18.81 4.80 -2.56
C GLY A 232 20.28 4.57 -2.24
N ASP A 233 20.99 5.65 -1.94
CA ASP A 233 22.44 5.64 -1.76
C ASP A 233 22.85 5.20 -0.35
N PHE A 234 23.19 3.91 -0.21
CA PHE A 234 23.65 3.30 1.04
C PHE A 234 24.51 2.05 0.78
N ASP A 235 25.34 1.70 1.76
CA ASP A 235 26.03 0.41 1.81
C ASP A 235 25.08 -0.71 2.28
N LEU A 236 25.06 -1.83 1.56
CA LEU A 236 24.12 -2.93 1.79
C LEU A 236 24.29 -3.57 3.18
N GLU A 237 25.52 -3.86 3.59
CA GLU A 237 25.79 -4.57 4.84
C GLU A 237 25.55 -3.67 6.04
N GLN A 238 25.91 -2.39 5.92
CA GLN A 238 25.60 -1.38 6.93
C GLN A 238 24.08 -1.18 7.10
N ALA A 239 23.32 -1.16 6.01
CA ALA A 239 21.86 -1.08 6.05
C ALA A 239 21.24 -2.31 6.74
N LYS A 240 21.72 -3.52 6.44
CA LYS A 240 21.29 -4.75 7.13
C LYS A 240 21.52 -4.66 8.64
N ALA A 241 22.70 -4.17 9.05
CA ALA A 241 23.03 -3.99 10.46
C ALA A 241 22.10 -2.98 11.15
N TRP A 242 21.81 -1.84 10.52
CA TRP A 242 20.86 -0.86 11.06
C TRP A 242 19.43 -1.39 11.13
N VAL A 243 18.98 -2.12 10.12
CA VAL A 243 17.65 -2.74 10.13
C VAL A 243 17.54 -3.74 11.28
N LEU A 244 18.53 -4.64 11.43
CA LEU A 244 18.54 -5.60 12.54
C LEU A 244 18.56 -4.90 13.90
N ALA A 245 19.37 -3.85 14.06
CA ALA A 245 19.48 -3.12 15.32
C ALA A 245 18.19 -2.40 15.73
N ASN A 246 17.42 -1.88 14.75
CA ASN A 246 16.22 -1.09 15.04
C ASN A 246 14.93 -1.93 15.06
N TYR A 247 14.86 -3.02 14.28
CA TYR A 247 13.65 -3.82 14.13
C TYR A 247 13.77 -5.24 14.69
N GLY A 248 14.96 -5.72 15.06
CA GLY A 248 15.18 -7.10 15.50
C GLY A 248 14.48 -7.47 16.81
N ASP A 249 14.23 -6.49 17.68
CA ASP A 249 13.51 -6.63 18.95
C ASP A 249 11.99 -6.41 18.82
N TRP A 250 11.50 -6.05 17.63
CA TRP A 250 10.08 -5.80 17.42
C TRP A 250 9.29 -7.10 17.60
N GLN A 251 8.38 -7.09 18.56
CA GLN A 251 7.60 -8.27 18.93
C GLN A 251 6.64 -8.68 17.82
N LYS A 252 6.76 -9.95 17.38
CA LYS A 252 5.85 -10.58 16.43
C LYS A 252 4.42 -10.64 16.99
N GLY A 253 3.43 -10.41 16.15
CA GLY A 253 2.02 -10.55 16.51
C GLY A 253 1.35 -11.75 15.83
N GLU A 254 0.06 -11.89 16.07
CA GLU A 254 -0.77 -12.82 15.30
C GLU A 254 -0.94 -12.30 13.86
N ASN A 255 -1.10 -13.21 12.90
CA ASN A 255 -1.42 -12.82 11.54
C ASN A 255 -2.88 -12.34 11.50
N PRO A 256 -3.17 -11.13 11.00
CA PRO A 256 -4.54 -10.67 10.87
C PRO A 256 -5.37 -11.58 9.96
N THR A 257 -6.65 -11.73 10.28
CA THR A 257 -7.62 -12.41 9.42
C THR A 257 -7.97 -11.53 8.23
N GLU A 258 -7.78 -12.04 7.02
CA GLU A 258 -8.27 -11.40 5.80
C GLU A 258 -9.79 -11.55 5.69
N PRO A 259 -10.52 -10.52 5.27
CA PRO A 259 -11.95 -10.65 4.99
C PRO A 259 -12.20 -11.57 3.80
N ALA A 260 -13.37 -12.21 3.81
CA ALA A 260 -13.77 -13.08 2.73
C ALA A 260 -13.96 -12.28 1.43
N PRO A 261 -13.49 -12.79 0.27
CA PRO A 261 -13.74 -12.14 -1.01
C PRO A 261 -15.22 -11.88 -1.26
N PHE A 262 -15.53 -10.73 -1.84
CA PHE A 262 -16.91 -10.41 -2.21
C PHE A 262 -17.42 -11.34 -3.31
N LYS A 263 -18.61 -11.92 -3.10
CA LYS A 263 -19.28 -12.75 -4.12
C LYS A 263 -20.14 -11.87 -5.03
N ASN A 264 -19.87 -11.94 -6.33
CA ASN A 264 -20.58 -11.13 -7.34
C ASN A 264 -22.10 -11.37 -7.27
N LYS A 265 -22.88 -10.29 -7.26
CA LYS A 265 -24.35 -10.29 -7.18
C LYS A 265 -25.05 -9.96 -8.50
N GLY A 266 -24.32 -9.96 -9.62
CA GLY A 266 -24.86 -9.62 -10.95
C GLY A 266 -24.87 -8.12 -11.23
N LEU A 267 -25.71 -7.70 -12.19
CA LEU A 267 -25.83 -6.31 -12.63
C LEU A 267 -26.51 -5.47 -11.54
N ILE A 268 -25.90 -4.34 -11.19
CA ILE A 268 -26.44 -3.36 -10.26
C ILE A 268 -26.53 -2.02 -10.96
N LYS A 269 -27.63 -1.30 -10.73
CA LYS A 269 -27.82 0.09 -11.16
C LYS A 269 -28.09 0.94 -9.92
N ALA A 270 -27.42 2.07 -9.82
CA ALA A 270 -27.60 3.02 -8.74
C ALA A 270 -27.52 4.44 -9.30
N GLU A 271 -28.26 5.36 -8.68
CA GLU A 271 -28.31 6.77 -9.06
C GLU A 271 -27.87 7.62 -7.87
N GLY A 272 -26.82 8.42 -8.08
CA GLY A 272 -26.26 9.33 -7.07
C GLY A 272 -26.89 10.72 -7.15
N LYS A 273 -26.66 11.54 -6.13
CA LYS A 273 -27.10 12.94 -6.08
C LYS A 273 -25.98 13.85 -6.60
N LEU A 274 -25.84 13.93 -7.91
CA LEU A 274 -24.93 14.89 -8.52
C LEU A 274 -25.53 16.31 -8.49
N THR A 275 -24.92 17.21 -7.72
CA THR A 275 -25.15 18.67 -7.75
C THR A 275 -24.35 19.38 -8.86
N ALA A 276 -23.83 18.63 -9.85
CA ALA A 276 -23.10 19.18 -10.98
C ALA A 276 -24.02 19.56 -12.14
N GLN A 277 -23.64 20.59 -12.91
CA GLN A 277 -24.37 20.98 -14.13
C GLN A 277 -24.28 19.92 -15.25
N ASN A 278 -23.25 19.08 -15.22
CA ASN A 278 -23.02 18.03 -16.21
C ASN A 278 -23.50 16.66 -15.70
N ARG A 279 -24.14 15.89 -16.59
CA ARG A 279 -24.46 14.49 -16.33
C ARG A 279 -23.19 13.64 -16.43
N ASN A 280 -22.90 12.87 -15.38
CA ASN A 280 -21.79 11.92 -15.35
C ASN A 280 -22.33 10.50 -15.34
N LEU A 281 -21.64 9.58 -16.01
CA LEU A 281 -21.92 8.16 -16.00
C LEU A 281 -20.65 7.42 -15.60
N LEU A 282 -20.75 6.57 -14.58
CA LEU A 282 -19.67 5.67 -14.17
C LEU A 282 -20.16 4.23 -14.31
N LEU A 283 -19.39 3.42 -15.03
CA LEU A 283 -19.64 2.00 -15.22
C LEU A 283 -18.51 1.23 -14.55
N GLY A 284 -18.84 0.30 -13.66
CA GLY A 284 -17.87 -0.57 -12.99
C GLY A 284 -18.15 -2.04 -13.30
N TYR A 285 -17.10 -2.79 -13.59
CA TYR A 285 -17.18 -4.23 -13.83
C TYR A 285 -16.34 -4.94 -12.78
N ARG A 286 -16.95 -5.85 -12.01
CA ARG A 286 -16.18 -6.69 -11.08
C ARG A 286 -15.38 -7.71 -11.89
N LEU A 287 -14.06 -7.62 -11.84
CA LEU A 287 -13.12 -8.52 -12.49
C LEU A 287 -12.55 -9.52 -11.47
N ASP A 288 -12.01 -10.62 -11.98
CA ASP A 288 -11.20 -11.53 -11.18
C ASP A 288 -9.99 -10.80 -10.56
N PRO A 289 -9.49 -11.26 -9.40
CA PRO A 289 -8.28 -10.70 -8.80
C PRO A 289 -7.14 -10.63 -9.81
N ILE A 290 -6.46 -9.50 -9.81
CA ILE A 290 -5.35 -9.24 -10.71
C ILE A 290 -4.16 -10.11 -10.30
N ASN A 291 -3.59 -10.81 -11.27
CA ASN A 291 -2.48 -11.72 -11.13
C ASN A 291 -1.59 -11.65 -12.38
N GLU A 292 -0.44 -12.32 -12.34
CA GLU A 292 0.54 -12.31 -13.44
C GLU A 292 -0.05 -12.70 -14.80
N LYS A 293 -1.12 -13.51 -14.83
CA LYS A 293 -1.74 -14.00 -16.08
C LYS A 293 -2.71 -13.00 -16.69
N ASN A 294 -3.46 -12.26 -15.88
CA ASN A 294 -4.50 -11.34 -16.37
C ASN A 294 -4.09 -9.86 -16.30
N PHE A 295 -3.01 -9.51 -15.58
CA PHE A 295 -2.52 -8.13 -15.45
C PHE A 295 -2.31 -7.47 -16.81
N THR A 296 -1.49 -8.07 -17.68
CA THR A 296 -1.21 -7.53 -19.02
C THR A 296 -2.47 -7.37 -19.85
N LEU A 297 -3.41 -8.31 -19.74
CA LEU A 297 -4.68 -8.26 -20.48
C LEU A 297 -5.53 -7.07 -20.04
N PHE A 298 -5.73 -6.89 -18.73
CA PHE A 298 -6.53 -5.79 -18.20
C PHE A 298 -5.88 -4.42 -18.44
N THR A 299 -4.56 -4.31 -18.30
CA THR A 299 -3.83 -3.08 -18.65
C THR A 299 -3.98 -2.75 -20.13
N LEU A 300 -3.87 -3.74 -21.02
CA LEU A 300 -4.03 -3.52 -22.46
C LEU A 300 -5.47 -3.12 -22.81
N ALA A 301 -6.47 -3.78 -22.22
CA ALA A 301 -7.87 -3.46 -22.43
C ALA A 301 -8.19 -2.01 -22.01
N ASP A 302 -7.76 -1.60 -20.83
CA ASP A 302 -7.90 -0.24 -20.32
C ASP A 302 -7.27 0.82 -21.27
N HIS A 303 -6.06 0.53 -21.76
CA HIS A 303 -5.36 1.43 -22.68
C HIS A 303 -6.06 1.56 -24.05
N LEU A 304 -6.59 0.46 -24.59
CA LEU A 304 -7.32 0.45 -25.85
C LEU A 304 -8.70 1.12 -25.74
N ILE A 305 -9.39 0.94 -24.61
CA ILE A 305 -10.75 1.44 -24.42
C ILE A 305 -10.77 2.94 -24.19
N ALA A 306 -10.03 3.48 -23.20
CA ALA A 306 -10.10 4.92 -22.90
C ALA A 306 -8.76 5.60 -22.62
N ASN A 307 -7.71 4.89 -22.19
CA ASN A 307 -6.50 5.51 -21.65
C ASN A 307 -5.35 5.79 -22.64
N SER A 308 -5.57 5.61 -23.94
CA SER A 308 -4.68 6.13 -25.00
C SER A 308 -5.25 7.39 -25.66
N ALA A 309 -4.39 8.14 -26.36
CA ALA A 309 -4.81 9.34 -27.11
C ALA A 309 -5.73 8.99 -28.30
N SER A 310 -5.63 7.76 -28.82
CA SER A 310 -6.43 7.23 -29.94
C SER A 310 -7.34 6.10 -29.48
N SER A 311 -7.77 6.12 -28.21
CA SER A 311 -8.59 5.07 -27.63
C SER A 311 -9.95 4.99 -28.31
N LEU A 312 -10.53 3.79 -28.35
CA LEU A 312 -11.80 3.53 -29.04
C LEU A 312 -12.93 4.43 -28.51
N ALA A 313 -13.00 4.62 -27.19
CA ALA A 313 -14.03 5.44 -26.58
C ALA A 313 -13.85 6.93 -26.87
N LYS A 314 -12.60 7.46 -26.85
CA LYS A 314 -12.38 8.87 -27.20
C LYS A 314 -12.64 9.13 -28.68
N GLY A 315 -12.14 8.26 -29.57
CA GLY A 315 -12.36 8.34 -31.01
C GLY A 315 -13.86 8.39 -31.35
N ARG A 316 -14.65 7.50 -30.75
CA ARG A 316 -16.08 7.41 -31.01
C ARG A 316 -16.91 8.44 -30.25
N LEU A 317 -16.82 8.49 -28.92
CA LEU A 317 -17.76 9.23 -28.07
C LEU A 317 -17.41 10.72 -27.94
N VAL A 318 -16.12 11.07 -28.01
CA VAL A 318 -15.66 12.46 -27.85
C VAL A 318 -15.50 13.14 -29.22
N TYR A 319 -14.72 12.53 -30.12
CA TYR A 319 -14.38 13.18 -31.40
C TYR A 319 -15.41 12.92 -32.50
N GLY A 320 -15.90 11.69 -32.63
CA GLY A 320 -16.83 11.27 -33.68
C GLY A 320 -18.28 11.72 -33.43
N GLU A 321 -18.96 11.02 -32.51
CA GLU A 321 -20.38 11.22 -32.21
C GLU A 321 -20.64 12.41 -31.27
N LYS A 322 -19.60 12.91 -30.58
CA LYS A 322 -19.67 14.05 -29.64
C LYS A 322 -20.74 13.88 -28.54
N LEU A 323 -20.93 12.66 -28.06
CA LEU A 323 -21.85 12.31 -26.98
C LEU A 323 -21.26 12.57 -25.59
N ALA A 324 -19.93 12.67 -25.47
CA ALA A 324 -19.24 12.91 -24.21
C ALA A 324 -18.22 14.03 -24.37
N SER A 325 -18.06 14.86 -23.33
CA SER A 325 -17.00 15.87 -23.24
C SER A 325 -15.64 15.24 -22.94
N SER A 326 -15.63 14.13 -22.21
CA SER A 326 -14.43 13.34 -21.92
C SER A 326 -14.81 11.89 -21.62
N VAL A 327 -13.85 10.98 -21.79
CA VAL A 327 -13.93 9.58 -21.37
C VAL A 327 -12.59 9.15 -20.80
N SER A 328 -12.63 8.46 -19.67
CA SER A 328 -11.49 7.84 -19.00
C SER A 328 -11.92 6.49 -18.44
N SER A 329 -10.95 5.59 -18.28
CA SER A 329 -11.12 4.34 -17.54
C SER A 329 -10.03 4.25 -16.48
N PHE A 330 -10.23 3.36 -15.53
CA PHE A 330 -9.22 3.02 -14.53
C PHE A 330 -9.45 1.56 -14.17
N ASN A 331 -8.37 0.87 -13.81
CA ASN A 331 -8.46 -0.40 -13.13
C ASN A 331 -8.07 -0.16 -11.67
N THR A 332 -8.85 -0.69 -10.75
CA THR A 332 -8.47 -0.75 -9.35
C THR A 332 -7.84 -2.10 -9.01
N ASP A 333 -6.57 -2.10 -8.62
CA ASP A 333 -5.82 -3.30 -8.23
C ASP A 333 -6.06 -3.63 -6.75
N TYR A 334 -7.30 -4.00 -6.39
CA TYR A 334 -7.63 -4.59 -5.09
C TYR A 334 -7.78 -6.12 -5.24
N ASP A 335 -8.25 -6.83 -4.20
CA ASP A 335 -8.59 -8.27 -4.32
C ASP A 335 -9.80 -8.54 -5.27
N PHE A 336 -10.21 -7.52 -6.02
CA PHE A 336 -11.13 -7.51 -7.14
C PHE A 336 -10.66 -6.39 -8.09
N GLY A 337 -10.79 -6.58 -9.40
CA GLY A 337 -10.72 -5.46 -10.32
C GLY A 337 -12.08 -4.75 -10.37
N LEU A 338 -12.08 -3.43 -10.36
CA LEU A 338 -13.22 -2.60 -10.78
C LEU A 338 -12.76 -1.48 -11.69
#